data_AF-R4JLY6-F1
#
_entry.id   AF-R4JLY6-F1
#
_cell.length_a   1.000
_cell.length_b   1.000
_cell.length_c   1.000
_cell.angle_alpha   90.00
_cell.angle_beta   90.00
_cell.angle_gamma   90.00
#
_symmetry.space_group_name_H-M   'P 1'
#
loop_
_entity.id
_entity.type
_entity.pdbx_description
1 polymer ?
#
loop_
_entity_poly.entity_id
_entity_poly.type
_entity_poly.pdbx_seq_one_letter_code
_entity_poly.pdbx_strand_id
1 'polypeptide(L)'
;SYEYSDFENLNFDSFMITNNKWFRLLDVDNRLILPIKSCIRMLINSVDVIHSFTVPNLGFKVDAIPGRINQISSLIYNSGIF
;
A
#
# COMPACT_ATOMS: atom_id res chain seq x y z
N SER A 1 3.84 -5.59 5.25
CA SER A 1 4.60 -5.98 4.05
C SER A 1 3.86 -5.60 2.77
N TYR A 2 4.62 -5.42 1.69
CA TYR A 2 4.14 -5.40 0.31
C TYR A 2 4.89 -6.46 -0.49
N GLU A 3 4.21 -7.10 -1.44
CA GLU A 3 4.75 -8.17 -2.27
C GLU A 3 4.40 -7.91 -3.73
N TYR A 4 5.40 -7.94 -4.60
CA TYR A 4 5.25 -7.81 -6.04
C TYR A 4 5.43 -9.18 -6.68
N SER A 5 4.35 -9.98 -6.71
CA SER A 5 4.39 -11.38 -7.16
C SER A 5 4.87 -11.58 -8.60
N ASP A 6 4.67 -10.57 -9.46
CA ASP A 6 5.00 -10.64 -10.88
C ASP A 6 6.50 -10.42 -11.14
N PHE A 7 7.25 -9.95 -10.13
CA PHE A 7 8.69 -9.73 -10.19
C PHE A 7 9.41 -10.72 -9.27
N GLU A 8 10.66 -11.08 -9.59
CA GLU A 8 11.42 -12.04 -8.80
C GLU A 8 11.66 -11.55 -7.36
N ASN A 9 10.97 -12.19 -6.40
CA ASN A 9 11.17 -12.07 -4.95
C ASN A 9 11.25 -10.65 -4.39
N LEU A 10 10.48 -9.71 -4.94
CA LEU A 10 10.38 -8.36 -4.39
C LEU A 10 9.32 -8.31 -3.30
N ASN A 11 9.75 -8.45 -2.05
CA ASN A 11 8.95 -8.20 -0.86
C ASN A 11 9.70 -7.32 0.14
N PHE A 12 8.96 -6.47 0.85
CA PHE A 12 9.54 -5.63 1.91
C PHE A 12 8.49 -5.24 2.95
N ASP A 13 8.97 -4.88 4.12
CA ASP A 13 8.17 -4.27 5.17
C ASP A 13 8.28 -2.75 5.17
N SER A 14 7.21 -2.09 5.60
CA SER A 14 7.07 -0.64 5.62
C SER A 14 6.67 -0.23 7.04
N PHE A 15 7.57 0.42 7.76
CA PHE A 15 7.38 0.89 9.13
C PHE A 15 7.39 2.41 9.21
N MET A 16 6.64 2.94 10.19
CA MET A 16 6.52 4.39 10.41
C MET A 16 7.84 4.97 10.94
N ILE A 17 8.27 6.09 10.36
CA ILE A 17 9.42 6.85 10.86
C ILE A 17 8.95 7.80 11.98
N THR A 18 9.44 7.58 13.20
CA THR A 18 9.00 8.33 14.39
C THR A 18 9.65 9.71 14.54
N ASN A 19 10.87 9.89 14.03
CA ASN A 19 11.66 11.12 14.22
C ASN A 19 11.62 12.08 13.01
N ASN A 20 10.61 11.97 12.16
CA ASN A 20 10.58 12.76 10.94
C ASN A 20 10.10 14.20 11.19
N LYS A 21 10.83 15.18 10.66
CA LYS A 21 10.54 16.62 10.86
C LYS A 21 9.47 17.16 9.91
N TRP A 22 9.23 16.51 8.78
CA TRP A 22 8.32 17.01 7.74
C TRP A 22 6.92 16.41 7.84
N PHE A 23 6.81 15.08 7.90
CA PHE A 23 5.54 14.36 7.94
C PHE A 23 5.44 13.47 9.18
N ARG A 24 5.11 14.09 10.32
CA ARG A 24 4.97 13.39 11.60
C ARG A 24 3.85 12.34 11.52
N LEU A 25 4.16 11.09 11.86
CA LEU A 25 3.26 9.93 11.83
C LEU A 25 2.75 9.48 10.44
N LEU A 26 3.24 10.07 9.35
CA LEU A 26 2.78 9.73 7.99
C LEU A 26 3.89 9.15 7.13
N ASP A 27 5.15 9.47 7.40
CA ASP A 27 6.26 8.92 6.62
C ASP A 27 6.63 7.51 7.06
N VAL A 28 7.10 6.74 6.08
CA VAL A 28 7.53 5.35 6.23
C VAL A 28 8.94 5.18 5.67
N ASP A 29 9.65 4.17 6.15
CA ASP A 29 11.00 3.81 5.68
C ASP A 29 11.01 3.36 4.21
N ASN A 30 10.12 2.42 3.86
CA ASN A 30 10.00 1.85 2.53
C ASN A 30 8.64 2.17 1.94
N ARG A 31 8.62 3.03 0.91
CA ARG A 31 7.37 3.44 0.24
C ARG A 31 6.93 2.41 -0.79
N LEU A 32 5.61 2.19 -0.90
CA LEU A 32 5.02 1.43 -1.99
C LEU A 32 5.18 2.20 -3.31
N ILE A 33 5.95 1.66 -4.25
CA ILE A 33 6.20 2.27 -5.55
C ILE A 33 5.25 1.64 -6.57
N LEU A 34 4.48 2.47 -7.28
CA LEU A 34 3.52 2.02 -8.28
C LEU A 34 3.70 2.80 -9.60
N PRO A 35 3.56 2.13 -10.75
CA PRO A 35 3.60 2.80 -12.05
C PRO A 35 2.37 3.71 -12.27
N ILE A 36 2.58 4.86 -12.91
CA ILE A 36 1.49 5.74 -13.34
C ILE A 36 0.94 5.31 -14.70
N LYS A 37 -0.32 5.67 -14.97
CA LYS A 37 -1.06 5.40 -16.23
C LYS A 37 -1.17 3.92 -16.60
N SER A 38 -1.06 3.04 -15.60
CA SER A 38 -1.27 1.61 -15.73
C SER A 38 -2.37 1.14 -14.78
N CYS A 39 -3.19 0.19 -15.22
CA CYS A 39 -4.14 -0.49 -14.36
C CYS A 39 -3.40 -1.40 -13.38
N ILE A 40 -3.45 -1.03 -12.11
CA ILE A 40 -2.85 -1.78 -11.00
C ILE A 40 -3.94 -2.58 -10.31
N ARG A 41 -3.64 -3.82 -9.98
CA ARG A 41 -4.49 -4.68 -9.14
C ARG A 41 -3.79 -4.90 -7.81
N MET A 42 -4.43 -4.49 -6.72
CA MET A 42 -3.95 -4.73 -5.37
C MET A 42 -4.78 -5.83 -4.72
N LEU A 43 -4.10 -6.76 -4.04
CA LEU A 43 -4.69 -7.79 -3.21
C LEU A 43 -4.36 -7.46 -1.75
N ILE A 44 -5.38 -7.28 -0.93
CA ILE A 44 -5.27 -6.86 0.47
C ILE A 44 -5.78 -7.98 1.38
N ASN A 45 -4.96 -8.38 2.34
CA ASN A 45 -5.25 -9.38 3.36
C ASN A 45 -4.50 -9.00 4.66
N SER A 46 -4.85 -9.64 5.76
CA SER A 46 -4.12 -9.59 7.02
C SER A 46 -3.69 -10.99 7.47
N VAL A 47 -2.60 -11.06 8.23
CA VAL A 47 -2.08 -12.31 8.81
C VAL A 47 -2.60 -12.53 10.24
N ASP A 48 -2.86 -11.46 10.99
CA ASP A 48 -3.15 -11.52 12.42
C ASP A 48 -4.60 -11.12 12.73
N VAL A 49 -4.92 -9.83 12.66
CA VAL A 49 -6.19 -9.23 13.03
C VAL A 49 -6.72 -8.36 11.89
N ILE A 50 -7.89 -7.77 12.06
CA ILE A 50 -8.48 -6.91 11.03
C ILE A 50 -7.72 -5.59 10.98
N HIS A 51 -7.29 -5.20 9.78
CA HIS A 51 -6.77 -3.87 9.46
C HIS A 51 -7.55 -3.25 8.30
N SER A 52 -7.23 -2.02 7.90
CA SER A 52 -7.81 -1.38 6.71
C SER A 52 -6.74 -0.58 5.97
N PHE A 53 -6.54 -0.90 4.70
CA PHE A 53 -5.61 -0.20 3.82
C PHE A 53 -6.32 0.98 3.15
N THR A 54 -5.84 2.19 3.42
CA THR A 54 -6.50 3.43 2.96
C THR A 54 -5.47 4.38 2.34
N VAL A 55 -5.79 4.92 1.16
CA VAL A 55 -5.09 6.06 0.54
C VAL A 55 -6.15 7.07 0.09
N PRO A 56 -6.48 8.07 0.91
CA PRO A 56 -7.64 8.94 0.69
C PRO A 56 -7.59 9.69 -0.65
N ASN A 57 -6.42 10.20 -1.04
CA ASN A 57 -6.26 10.98 -2.27
C ASN A 57 -6.47 10.12 -3.54
N LEU A 58 -6.30 8.81 -3.45
CA LEU A 58 -6.62 7.86 -4.52
C LEU A 58 -8.03 7.25 -4.38
N GLY A 59 -8.77 7.60 -3.32
CA GLY A 59 -10.10 7.06 -3.05
C GLY A 59 -10.12 5.59 -2.61
N PHE A 60 -8.99 5.06 -2.11
CA PHE A 60 -8.92 3.68 -1.65
C PHE A 60 -9.27 3.57 -0.18
N LYS A 61 -10.13 2.62 0.15
CA LYS A 61 -10.29 2.07 1.49
C LYS A 61 -10.75 0.63 1.36
N VAL A 62 -9.93 -0.31 1.80
CA VAL A 62 -10.21 -1.74 1.69
C VAL A 62 -9.78 -2.43 2.98
N ASP A 63 -10.69 -3.23 3.54
CA ASP A 63 -10.40 -3.97 4.76
C ASP A 63 -9.47 -5.15 4.48
N ALA A 64 -8.51 -5.37 5.38
CA ALA A 64 -7.61 -6.49 5.42
C ALA A 64 -8.12 -7.47 6.48
N ILE A 65 -8.76 -8.56 6.04
CA ILE A 65 -9.46 -9.51 6.93
C ILE A 65 -8.72 -10.85 6.88
N PRO A 66 -8.25 -11.40 8.01
CA PRO A 66 -7.59 -12.69 8.03
C PRO A 66 -8.42 -13.79 7.36
N GLY A 67 -7.80 -14.53 6.45
CA GLY A 67 -8.47 -15.59 5.69
C GLY A 67 -9.30 -15.13 4.48
N ARG A 68 -9.31 -13.82 4.16
CA ARG A 68 -9.97 -13.27 2.97
C ARG A 68 -9.02 -12.35 2.19
N ILE A 69 -8.87 -12.62 0.90
CA ILE A 69 -8.13 -11.76 -0.02
C ILE A 69 -9.12 -10.82 -0.72
N ASN A 70 -9.08 -9.53 -0.35
CA ASN A 70 -9.85 -8.49 -1.03
C ASN A 70 -9.07 -7.92 -2.22
N GLN A 71 -9.77 -7.61 -3.30
CA GLN A 71 -9.17 -7.07 -4.52
C GLN A 71 -9.68 -5.66 -4.79
N ILE A 72 -8.79 -4.76 -5.18
CA ILE A 72 -9.12 -3.46 -5.75
C ILE A 72 -8.29 -3.21 -7.01
N SER A 73 -8.91 -2.61 -8.02
CA SER A 73 -8.23 -2.10 -9.22
C SER A 73 -8.11 -0.59 -9.15
N SER A 74 -6.99 -0.05 -9.59
CA SER A 74 -6.79 1.39 -9.67
C SER A 74 -5.96 1.82 -10.87
N LEU A 75 -6.18 3.06 -11.30
CA LEU A 75 -5.43 3.75 -12.32
C LEU A 75 -4.97 5.10 -11.76
N ILE A 76 -3.65 5.24 -11.56
CA ILE A 76 -3.04 6.46 -11.02
C ILE A 76 -2.61 7.35 -12.19
N TYR A 77 -3.16 8.55 -12.32
CA TYR A 77 -2.86 9.44 -13.46
C TYR A 77 -1.64 10.34 -13.27
N ASN A 78 -1.38 10.75 -12.03
CA ASN A 78 -0.36 11.74 -11.70
C ASN A 78 0.76 11.11 -10.87
N SER A 79 2.00 11.52 -11.11
CA SER A 79 3.13 11.18 -10.24
C SER A 79 3.08 11.98 -8.94
N GLY A 80 3.40 11.36 -7.82
CA GLY A 80 3.46 12.05 -6.54
C GLY A 80 3.61 11.10 -5.36
N ILE A 81 3.56 11.68 -4.16
CA ILE A 81 3.41 10.97 -2.90
C ILE A 81 1.97 11.21 -2.46
N PHE A 82 1.25 10.14 -2.17
CA PHE A 82 -0.18 10.13 -1.89
C PHE A 82 -0.47 9.77 -0.44
#